data_AF-A0A966PW46-F1
#
_entry.id   AF-A0A966PW46-F1
#
_cell.length_a   1.000
_cell.length_b   1.000
_cell.length_c   1.000
_cell.angle_alpha   90.00
_cell.angle_beta   90.00
_cell.angle_gamma   90.00
#
_symmetry.space_group_name_H-M   'P 1'
#
loop_
_entity.id
_entity.type
_entity.pdbx_description
1 polymer ?
#
loop_
_entity_poly.entity_id
_entity_poly.type
_entity_poly.pdbx_seq_one_letter_code
_entity_poly.pdbx_strand_id
1 'polypeptide(L)'
;MALSQRQQEITELLDLGLRPQAMKLRRLLLTENMQRTLEIEGASLNSSAITDTYMSLKRNIENRDRYETFNRIPSVKCGFSFTIDFSGSMNTYRKPTTWEQVLTTAYCIGKLTQTMGVESNCAIVGVNAIASHNVGAVGSTDSYVAQAVIIKDQKEKWSEDLYKQVWGYKPSTGTYLSQYIQVSLDMAKKINAQKRVAFFLTDGEDPGIYPYLQSFVDIAKAQNIHLVGIVFTDSAQTAREYTKRIPKNIIIVDDPKDLGQKMIKTIEDLFPKRR
;
A
#
# COMPACT_ATOMS: atom_id res chain seq x y z
N MET A 1 4.61 -22.17 -11.68
CA MET A 1 4.25 -23.20 -10.67
C MET A 1 3.04 -22.72 -9.89
N ALA A 2 2.11 -23.60 -9.46
CA ALA A 2 0.92 -23.18 -8.70
C ALA A 2 1.26 -22.85 -7.23
N LEU A 3 0.39 -22.10 -6.53
CA LEU A 3 0.46 -21.94 -5.07
C LEU A 3 0.31 -23.30 -4.36
N SER A 4 0.94 -23.47 -3.20
CA SER A 4 0.66 -24.64 -2.36
C SER A 4 -0.79 -24.60 -1.88
N GLN A 5 -1.38 -25.76 -1.58
CA GLN A 5 -2.76 -25.86 -1.10
C GLN A 5 -3.03 -24.92 0.08
N ARG A 6 -2.11 -24.90 1.06
CA ARG A 6 -2.19 -24.01 2.22
C ARG A 6 -2.15 -22.52 1.85
N GLN A 7 -1.30 -22.13 0.90
CA GLN A 7 -1.26 -20.75 0.42
C GLN A 7 -2.56 -20.37 -0.28
N GLN A 8 -3.15 -21.27 -1.06
CA GLN A 8 -4.43 -21.05 -1.74
C GLN A 8 -5.56 -20.85 -0.72
N GLU A 9 -5.71 -21.76 0.23
CA GLU A 9 -6.77 -21.71 1.25
C GLU A 9 -6.74 -20.39 2.04
N ILE A 10 -5.58 -19.95 2.52
CA ILE A 10 -5.46 -18.69 3.27
C ILE A 10 -5.77 -17.48 2.38
N THR A 11 -5.26 -17.48 1.14
CA THR A 11 -5.46 -16.39 0.18
C THR A 11 -6.94 -16.25 -0.18
N GLU A 12 -7.63 -17.36 -0.45
CA GLU A 12 -9.05 -17.37 -0.84
C GLU A 12 -9.96 -16.89 0.29
N LEU A 13 -9.73 -17.36 1.52
CA LEU A 13 -10.49 -16.92 2.69
C LEU A 13 -10.35 -15.42 2.93
N LEU A 14 -9.12 -14.89 2.82
CA LEU A 14 -8.87 -13.46 2.96
C LEU A 14 -9.47 -12.66 1.81
N ASP A 15 -9.29 -13.08 0.57
CA ASP A 15 -9.88 -12.40 -0.59
C ASP A 15 -11.41 -12.30 -0.45
N LEU A 16 -12.08 -13.40 -0.10
CA LEU A 16 -13.52 -13.42 0.17
C LEU A 16 -13.92 -12.44 1.27
N GLY A 17 -13.14 -12.37 2.36
CA GLY A 17 -13.38 -11.49 3.49
C GLY A 17 -13.17 -9.99 3.19
N LEU A 18 -12.37 -9.66 2.19
CA LEU A 18 -12.02 -8.28 1.81
C LEU A 18 -12.85 -7.72 0.65
N ARG A 19 -13.48 -8.59 -0.16
CA ARG A 19 -14.31 -8.21 -1.33
C ARG A 19 -15.34 -7.11 -1.05
N PRO A 20 -16.12 -7.13 0.04
CA PRO A 20 -17.13 -6.10 0.29
C PRO A 20 -16.52 -4.69 0.41
N GLN A 21 -15.43 -4.55 1.15
CA GLN A 21 -14.68 -3.30 1.33
C GLN A 21 -13.99 -2.89 0.02
N ALA A 22 -13.36 -3.85 -0.67
CA ALA A 22 -12.74 -3.60 -1.97
C ALA A 22 -13.74 -3.04 -3.01
N MET A 23 -14.98 -3.55 -3.02
CA MET A 23 -16.03 -3.03 -3.91
C MET A 23 -16.49 -1.61 -3.53
N LYS A 24 -16.53 -1.27 -2.24
CA LYS A 24 -16.82 0.10 -1.79
C LYS A 24 -15.74 1.07 -2.26
N LEU A 25 -14.47 0.73 -2.03
CA LEU A 25 -13.33 1.51 -2.51
C LEU A 25 -13.38 1.68 -4.05
N ARG A 26 -13.63 0.60 -4.80
CA ARG A 26 -13.74 0.66 -6.26
C ARG A 26 -14.81 1.65 -6.72
N ARG A 27 -16.01 1.60 -6.14
CA ARG A 27 -17.11 2.53 -6.47
C ARG A 27 -16.74 3.97 -6.16
N LEU A 28 -16.06 4.19 -5.05
CA LEU A 28 -15.62 5.51 -4.62
C LEU A 28 -14.56 6.08 -5.58
N LEU A 29 -13.57 5.28 -5.98
CA LEU A 29 -12.56 5.68 -6.97
C LEU A 29 -13.18 6.01 -8.33
N LEU A 30 -14.13 5.18 -8.80
CA LEU A 30 -14.86 5.45 -10.04
C LEU A 30 -15.64 6.77 -9.97
N THR A 31 -16.29 7.03 -8.84
CA THR A 31 -17.08 8.25 -8.63
C THR A 31 -16.20 9.50 -8.64
N GLU A 32 -15.06 9.46 -7.97
CA GLU A 32 -14.11 10.58 -7.93
C GLU A 32 -13.43 10.82 -9.29
N ASN A 33 -13.13 9.75 -10.05
CA ASN A 33 -12.66 9.87 -11.43
C ASN A 33 -13.70 10.59 -12.29
N MET A 34 -14.97 10.19 -12.21
CA MET A 34 -16.06 10.81 -12.97
C MET A 34 -16.29 12.28 -12.60
N GLN A 35 -16.15 12.65 -11.32
CA GLN A 35 -16.32 14.05 -10.88
C GLN A 35 -15.20 14.98 -11.35
N ARG A 36 -13.99 14.45 -11.53
CA ARG A 36 -12.84 15.24 -11.94
C ARG A 36 -12.71 15.36 -13.44
N THR A 37 -13.49 14.61 -14.22
CA THR A 37 -13.56 14.73 -15.68
C THR A 37 -13.91 16.17 -16.02
N LEU A 38 -12.87 16.98 -16.26
CA LEU A 38 -13.01 18.14 -17.10
C LEU A 38 -13.17 17.56 -18.50
N GLU A 39 -14.39 17.61 -19.03
CA GLU A 39 -14.58 17.71 -20.47
C GLU A 39 -13.87 19.00 -20.90
N ILE A 40 -12.58 18.89 -21.18
CA ILE A 40 -11.93 19.90 -22.00
C ILE A 40 -12.26 19.46 -23.41
N GLU A 41 -13.32 20.01 -23.99
CA GLU A 41 -13.49 20.03 -25.44
C GLU A 41 -12.34 20.84 -26.05
N GLY A 42 -11.17 20.20 -26.14
CA GLY A 42 -10.04 20.69 -26.89
C GLY A 42 -10.11 20.08 -28.28
N ALA A 43 -10.50 20.87 -29.27
CA ALA A 43 -10.43 20.49 -30.66
C ALA A 43 -8.96 20.57 -31.13
N SER A 44 -8.24 19.45 -31.20
CA SER A 44 -7.02 19.42 -32.02
C SER A 44 -7.37 18.99 -33.43
N LEU A 45 -6.66 19.51 -34.43
CA LEU A 45 -6.81 19.08 -35.81
C LEU A 45 -6.57 17.57 -35.92
N ASN A 46 -7.55 16.86 -36.49
CA ASN A 46 -7.41 15.44 -36.80
C ASN A 46 -6.43 15.28 -37.96
N SER A 47 -5.20 14.88 -37.65
CA SER A 47 -4.12 14.78 -38.64
C SER A 47 -4.42 13.77 -39.76
N SER A 48 -5.19 12.73 -39.44
CA SER A 48 -5.61 11.71 -40.41
C SER A 48 -6.71 12.19 -41.37
N ALA A 49 -7.49 13.19 -40.98
CA ALA A 49 -8.57 13.77 -41.78
C ALA A 49 -8.21 15.12 -42.42
N ILE A 50 -6.94 15.56 -42.38
CA ILE A 50 -6.51 16.85 -42.94
C ILE A 50 -6.83 16.95 -44.44
N THR A 51 -6.50 15.91 -45.20
CA THR A 51 -6.74 15.88 -46.66
C THR A 51 -8.22 15.94 -46.98
N ASP A 52 -9.05 15.19 -46.25
CA ASP A 52 -10.50 15.18 -46.41
C ASP A 52 -11.13 16.50 -45.97
N THR A 53 -10.59 17.13 -44.93
CA THR A 53 -10.98 18.48 -44.49
C THR A 53 -10.67 19.52 -45.57
N TYR A 54 -9.49 19.45 -46.20
CA TYR A 54 -9.12 20.34 -47.30
C TYR A 54 -10.00 20.14 -48.54
N MET A 55 -10.30 18.89 -48.91
CA MET A 55 -11.18 18.57 -50.03
C MET A 55 -12.63 18.97 -49.78
N SER A 56 -13.10 18.84 -48.54
CA SER A 56 -14.46 19.27 -48.13
C SER A 56 -14.60 20.79 -48.17
N LEU A 57 -13.59 21.54 -47.72
CA LEU A 57 -13.50 23.00 -47.86
C LEU A 57 -13.61 23.45 -49.33
N LYS A 58 -12.88 22.80 -50.25
CA LYS A 58 -13.00 23.10 -51.69
C LYS A 58 -14.39 22.83 -52.27
N ARG A 59 -15.13 21.89 -51.68
CA ARG A 59 -16.49 21.52 -52.09
C ARG A 59 -17.57 22.30 -51.33
N ASN A 60 -17.18 23.22 -50.45
CA ASN A 60 -18.07 23.97 -49.56
C ASN A 60 -18.93 23.05 -48.66
N ILE A 61 -18.36 21.92 -48.25
CA ILE A 61 -18.98 20.93 -47.36
C ILE A 61 -18.18 20.96 -46.04
N GLU A 62 -18.89 20.95 -44.91
CA GLU A 62 -18.24 20.88 -43.60
C GLU A 62 -17.78 19.45 -43.29
N ASN A 63 -16.48 19.27 -43.01
CA ASN A 63 -15.97 18.00 -42.49
C ASN A 63 -16.19 17.95 -40.97
N ARG A 64 -17.05 17.04 -40.51
CA ARG A 64 -17.34 16.82 -39.09
C ARG A 64 -16.17 16.16 -38.34
N ASP A 65 -15.28 15.48 -39.05
CA ASP A 65 -14.14 14.77 -38.46
C ASP A 65 -12.87 15.63 -38.39
N ARG A 66 -12.97 16.95 -38.67
CA ARG A 66 -11.84 17.89 -38.69
C ARG A 66 -11.13 18.03 -37.33
N TYR A 67 -11.81 17.69 -36.24
CA TYR A 67 -11.29 17.76 -34.90
C TYR A 67 -11.30 16.38 -34.24
N GLU A 68 -10.18 16.04 -33.59
CA GLU A 68 -10.15 14.94 -32.64
C GLU A 68 -10.67 15.46 -31.30
N THR A 69 -11.70 14.82 -30.77
CA THR A 69 -12.18 15.00 -29.39
C THR A 69 -11.45 14.01 -28.50
N PHE A 70 -10.71 14.50 -27.51
CA PHE A 70 -10.05 13.64 -26.53
C PHE A 70 -10.76 13.72 -25.19
N ASN A 71 -11.22 12.56 -24.71
CA ASN A 71 -11.68 12.41 -23.35
C ASN A 71 -10.48 12.24 -22.43
N ARG A 72 -10.03 13.31 -21.76
CA ARG A 72 -9.03 13.18 -20.70
C ARG A 72 -9.72 12.75 -19.42
N ILE A 73 -9.93 11.45 -19.23
CA ILE A 73 -10.38 10.89 -17.95
C ILE A 73 -9.28 11.14 -16.92
N PRO A 74 -9.47 12.03 -15.94
CA PRO A 74 -8.51 12.20 -14.87
C PRO A 74 -8.62 10.97 -13.97
N SER A 75 -7.56 10.17 -13.96
CA SER A 75 -7.41 9.12 -12.98
C SER A 75 -7.04 9.76 -11.65
N VAL A 76 -7.87 9.56 -10.63
CA VAL A 76 -7.49 9.78 -9.26
C VAL A 76 -6.41 8.78 -8.94
N LYS A 77 -5.17 9.26 -9.02
CA LYS A 77 -4.01 8.50 -8.59
C LYS A 77 -3.98 8.54 -7.08
N CYS A 78 -4.35 7.43 -6.47
CA CYS A 78 -4.07 7.14 -5.08
C CYS A 78 -3.06 6.00 -4.99
N GLY A 79 -2.33 5.94 -3.90
CA GLY A 79 -1.45 4.81 -3.65
C GLY A 79 -1.01 4.71 -2.22
N PHE A 80 -0.40 3.58 -1.89
CA PHE A 80 0.09 3.34 -0.54
C PHE A 80 1.45 2.65 -0.55
N SER A 81 2.26 2.91 0.47
CA SER A 81 3.42 2.10 0.78
C SER A 81 3.13 1.24 2.00
N PHE A 82 3.75 0.06 2.07
CA PHE A 82 3.64 -0.83 3.23
C PHE A 82 5.00 -1.39 3.62
N THR A 83 5.44 -1.13 4.85
CA THR A 83 6.61 -1.79 5.42
C THR A 83 6.19 -2.87 6.41
N ILE A 84 6.68 -4.08 6.19
CA ILE A 84 6.40 -5.25 7.01
C ILE A 84 7.59 -5.52 7.92
N ASP A 85 7.31 -5.73 9.20
CA ASP A 85 8.27 -6.15 10.20
C ASP A 85 8.86 -7.54 9.87
N PHE A 86 10.18 -7.67 9.93
CA PHE A 86 10.92 -8.92 9.75
C PHE A 86 11.60 -9.41 11.04
N SER A 87 11.12 -8.92 12.17
CA SER A 87 11.59 -9.33 13.48
C SER A 87 11.30 -10.80 13.79
N GLY A 88 12.06 -11.40 14.69
CA GLY A 88 11.88 -12.80 15.08
C GLY A 88 10.48 -13.13 15.64
N SER A 89 9.84 -12.18 16.31
CA SER A 89 8.48 -12.30 16.87
C SER A 89 7.41 -12.50 15.80
N MET A 90 7.66 -12.06 14.56
CA MET A 90 6.77 -12.31 13.41
C MET A 90 6.74 -13.79 12.98
N ASN A 91 7.75 -14.57 13.37
CA ASN A 91 7.83 -16.01 13.09
C ASN A 91 7.26 -16.85 14.25
N THR A 92 6.01 -16.57 14.62
CA THR A 92 5.29 -17.25 15.69
C THR A 92 5.19 -18.76 15.48
N TYR A 93 5.05 -19.53 16.57
CA TYR A 93 4.81 -20.98 16.50
C TYR A 93 3.43 -21.35 15.90
N ARG A 94 2.47 -20.42 15.89
CA ARG A 94 1.14 -20.60 15.29
C ARG A 94 1.24 -20.79 13.77
N LYS A 95 0.31 -21.57 13.20
CA LYS A 95 0.15 -21.74 11.75
C LYS A 95 -1.24 -21.27 11.30
N PRO A 96 -1.36 -20.34 10.33
CA PRO A 96 -0.28 -19.52 9.78
C PRO A 96 0.42 -18.62 10.80
N THR A 97 1.72 -18.42 10.59
CA THR A 97 2.53 -17.50 11.41
C THR A 97 2.04 -16.08 11.22
N THR A 98 2.35 -15.17 12.14
CA THR A 98 2.04 -13.74 11.97
C THR A 98 2.60 -13.19 10.64
N TRP A 99 3.83 -13.56 10.30
CA TRP A 99 4.44 -13.26 9.00
C TRP A 99 3.60 -13.75 7.81
N GLU A 100 3.23 -15.04 7.80
CA GLU A 100 2.41 -15.63 6.74
C GLU A 100 1.06 -14.89 6.62
N GLN A 101 0.43 -14.55 7.74
CA GLN A 101 -0.84 -13.82 7.79
C GLN A 101 -0.71 -12.39 7.23
N VAL A 102 0.29 -11.63 7.70
CA VAL A 102 0.53 -10.24 7.28
C VAL A 102 0.93 -10.18 5.81
N LEU A 103 1.83 -11.07 5.37
CA LEU A 103 2.24 -11.14 3.97
C LEU A 103 1.07 -11.52 3.06
N THR A 104 0.23 -12.50 3.44
CA THR A 104 -0.97 -12.85 2.65
C THR A 104 -1.88 -11.63 2.53
N THR A 105 -2.06 -10.91 3.64
CA THR A 105 -2.92 -9.73 3.69
C THR A 105 -2.39 -8.62 2.77
N ALA A 106 -1.09 -8.34 2.82
CA ALA A 106 -0.42 -7.39 1.93
C ALA A 106 -0.63 -7.76 0.45
N TYR A 107 -0.43 -9.04 0.12
CA TYR A 107 -0.62 -9.57 -1.22
C TYR A 107 -2.08 -9.45 -1.70
N CYS A 108 -3.06 -9.85 -0.88
CA CYS A 108 -4.48 -9.77 -1.22
C CYS A 108 -4.93 -8.32 -1.45
N ILE A 109 -4.60 -7.41 -0.53
CA ILE A 109 -4.92 -5.98 -0.69
C ILE A 109 -4.24 -5.45 -1.95
N GLY A 110 -2.94 -5.69 -2.09
CA GLY A 110 -2.14 -5.23 -3.22
C GLY A 110 -2.72 -5.68 -4.56
N LYS A 111 -3.10 -6.95 -4.69
CA LYS A 111 -3.74 -7.51 -5.88
C LYS A 111 -5.12 -6.87 -6.14
N LEU A 112 -5.97 -6.78 -5.12
CA LEU A 112 -7.30 -6.20 -5.22
C LEU A 112 -7.22 -4.74 -5.68
N THR A 113 -6.41 -3.92 -5.02
CA THR A 113 -6.31 -2.48 -5.29
C THR A 113 -5.57 -2.19 -6.60
N GLN A 114 -4.63 -3.06 -7.02
CA GLN A 114 -3.95 -2.94 -8.32
C GLN A 114 -4.94 -2.97 -9.48
N THR A 115 -5.99 -3.80 -9.42
CA THR A 115 -7.04 -3.83 -10.46
C THR A 115 -7.87 -2.54 -10.53
N MET A 116 -7.79 -1.70 -9.51
CA MET A 116 -8.49 -0.42 -9.41
C MET A 116 -7.59 0.78 -9.77
N GLY A 117 -6.34 0.53 -10.17
CA GLY A 117 -5.37 1.58 -10.49
C GLY A 117 -4.73 2.24 -9.26
N VAL A 118 -4.79 1.61 -8.08
CA VAL A 118 -4.10 2.07 -6.87
C VAL A 118 -2.65 1.62 -6.92
N GLU A 119 -1.72 2.57 -6.95
CA GLU A 119 -0.28 2.28 -6.90
C GLU A 119 0.09 1.76 -5.50
N SER A 120 0.98 0.78 -5.44
CA SER A 120 1.45 0.26 -4.15
C SER A 120 2.94 -0.04 -4.18
N ASN A 121 3.63 0.20 -3.07
CA ASN A 121 5.01 -0.22 -2.83
C ASN A 121 5.06 -1.05 -1.54
N CYS A 122 5.91 -2.08 -1.50
CA CYS A 122 6.04 -2.94 -0.32
C CYS A 122 7.52 -3.23 -0.03
N ALA A 123 7.89 -3.20 1.25
CA ALA A 123 9.22 -3.59 1.70
C ALA A 123 9.15 -4.41 2.99
N ILE A 124 10.15 -5.26 3.16
CA ILE A 124 10.49 -5.89 4.43
C ILE A 124 11.52 -5.01 5.10
N VAL A 125 11.39 -4.80 6.41
CA VAL A 125 12.40 -4.08 7.17
C VAL A 125 12.80 -4.92 8.37
N GLY A 126 14.11 -5.05 8.56
CA GLY A 126 14.69 -5.82 9.65
C GLY A 126 16.05 -5.27 10.04
N VAL A 127 16.61 -5.78 11.12
CA VAL A 127 17.87 -5.31 11.69
C VAL A 127 18.96 -6.38 11.54
N ASN A 128 20.05 -6.06 10.85
CA ASN A 128 21.16 -7.01 10.64
C ASN A 128 22.38 -6.64 11.51
N ALA A 129 23.06 -7.66 12.05
CA ALA A 129 24.27 -7.47 12.84
C ALA A 129 25.40 -6.95 11.94
N ILE A 130 26.10 -5.89 12.37
CA ILE A 130 27.20 -5.29 11.59
C ILE A 130 28.38 -6.27 11.43
N ALA A 131 28.47 -7.34 12.24
CA ALA A 131 29.69 -8.15 12.37
C ALA A 131 29.59 -9.66 12.07
N SER A 132 28.43 -10.25 11.75
CA SER A 132 28.40 -11.71 11.57
C SER A 132 27.27 -12.20 10.67
N HIS A 133 27.67 -12.91 9.62
CA HIS A 133 26.80 -13.60 8.65
C HIS A 133 25.90 -14.70 9.24
N ASN A 134 25.64 -14.80 10.55
CA ASN A 134 24.86 -15.91 11.11
C ASN A 134 24.31 -15.72 12.54
N VAL A 135 24.25 -14.50 13.10
CA VAL A 135 23.69 -14.31 14.45
C VAL A 135 22.44 -13.45 14.37
N GLY A 136 21.28 -14.07 14.57
CA GLY A 136 20.00 -13.37 14.71
C GLY A 136 20.10 -12.33 15.81
N ALA A 137 19.72 -11.10 15.49
CA ALA A 137 19.72 -9.99 16.44
C ALA A 137 18.62 -10.23 17.47
N VAL A 138 18.98 -10.77 18.65
CA VAL A 138 18.09 -10.88 19.81
C VAL A 138 18.61 -9.90 20.86
N GLY A 139 17.89 -8.79 21.06
CA GLY A 139 18.22 -7.75 22.05
C GLY A 139 19.13 -6.61 21.55
N SER A 140 18.96 -5.45 22.20
CA SER A 140 19.59 -4.12 22.03
C SER A 140 20.11 -3.74 20.63
N THR A 141 19.44 -2.79 19.98
CA THR A 141 19.66 -2.33 18.60
C THR A 141 20.83 -1.36 18.39
N ASP A 142 21.53 -0.94 19.45
CA ASP A 142 22.58 0.10 19.37
C ASP A 142 23.80 -0.27 18.49
N SER A 143 24.01 -1.56 18.22
CA SER A 143 25.13 -2.09 17.41
C SER A 143 24.72 -2.62 16.03
N TYR A 144 23.50 -2.32 15.58
CA TYR A 144 22.91 -2.93 14.39
C TYR A 144 22.47 -1.89 13.36
N VAL A 145 22.52 -2.24 12.07
CA VAL A 145 22.01 -1.38 10.98
C VAL A 145 20.69 -1.94 10.48
N ALA A 146 19.66 -1.11 10.53
CA ALA A 146 18.37 -1.44 9.95
C ALA A 146 18.47 -1.47 8.41
N GLN A 147 17.98 -2.54 7.80
CA GLN A 147 18.00 -2.77 6.36
C GLN A 147 16.58 -2.94 5.84
N ALA A 148 16.33 -2.38 4.66
CA ALA A 148 15.06 -2.52 3.96
C ALA A 148 15.28 -3.30 2.66
N VAL A 149 14.46 -4.33 2.44
CA VAL A 149 14.40 -5.08 1.20
C VAL A 149 13.09 -4.71 0.51
N ILE A 150 13.18 -4.00 -0.61
CA ILE A 150 11.99 -3.69 -1.42
C ILE A 150 11.50 -4.99 -2.04
N ILE A 151 10.31 -5.42 -1.66
CA ILE A 151 9.64 -6.60 -2.24
C ILE A 151 8.94 -6.22 -3.53
N LYS A 152 8.32 -5.04 -3.54
CA LYS A 152 7.48 -4.58 -4.63
C LYS A 152 7.71 -3.09 -4.82
N ASP A 153 8.16 -2.71 -6.00
CA ASP A 153 8.23 -1.30 -6.41
C ASP A 153 7.18 -0.95 -7.49
N GLN A 154 7.27 0.25 -8.06
CA GLN A 154 6.34 0.74 -9.07
C GLN A 154 6.45 0.04 -10.43
N LYS A 155 7.59 -0.57 -10.73
CA LYS A 155 7.83 -1.27 -11.99
C LYS A 155 7.26 -2.69 -11.93
N GLU A 156 7.02 -3.18 -10.72
CA GLU A 156 6.52 -4.51 -10.46
C GLU A 156 5.01 -4.53 -10.21
N LYS A 157 4.41 -5.69 -10.51
CA LYS A 157 3.01 -5.98 -10.19
C LYS A 157 2.97 -7.04 -9.10
N TRP A 158 1.93 -6.98 -8.27
CA TRP A 158 1.62 -8.10 -7.38
C TRP A 158 1.32 -9.34 -8.24
N SER A 159 2.14 -10.37 -8.08
CA SER A 159 2.06 -11.63 -8.80
C SER A 159 2.18 -12.80 -7.82
N GLU A 160 1.68 -13.96 -8.23
CA GLU A 160 1.82 -15.17 -7.41
C GLU A 160 3.28 -15.59 -7.23
N ASP A 161 4.14 -15.34 -8.21
CA ASP A 161 5.54 -15.73 -8.15
C ASP A 161 6.30 -14.87 -7.13
N LEU A 162 6.04 -13.56 -7.12
CA LEU A 162 6.57 -12.66 -6.09
C LEU A 162 6.11 -13.10 -4.70
N TYR A 163 4.80 -13.37 -4.55
CA TYR A 163 4.24 -13.83 -3.30
C TYR A 163 4.87 -15.14 -2.81
N LYS A 164 5.06 -16.13 -3.69
CA LYS A 164 5.72 -17.41 -3.36
C LYS A 164 7.17 -17.21 -2.92
N GLN A 165 7.92 -16.38 -3.64
CA GLN A 165 9.31 -16.07 -3.31
C GLN A 165 9.42 -15.50 -1.90
N VAL A 166 8.57 -14.52 -1.58
CA VAL A 166 8.60 -13.82 -0.29
C VAL A 166 8.04 -14.69 0.83
N TRP A 167 7.06 -15.54 0.54
CA TRP A 167 6.49 -16.48 1.52
C TRP A 167 7.54 -17.39 2.16
N GLY A 168 8.54 -17.80 1.37
CA GLY A 168 9.62 -18.69 1.84
C GLY A 168 10.57 -18.03 2.85
N TYR A 169 10.50 -16.71 3.01
CA TYR A 169 11.36 -15.99 3.96
C TYR A 169 10.94 -16.27 5.40
N LYS A 170 11.94 -16.32 6.29
CA LYS A 170 11.75 -16.58 7.72
C LYS A 170 12.24 -15.37 8.51
N PRO A 171 11.32 -14.59 9.10
CA PRO A 171 11.69 -13.49 9.98
C PRO A 171 12.56 -13.97 11.15
N SER A 172 13.66 -13.26 11.40
CA SER A 172 14.66 -13.64 12.40
C SER A 172 15.56 -12.47 12.82
N THR A 173 15.12 -11.24 12.57
CA THR A 173 15.89 -10.03 12.85
C THR A 173 15.39 -9.28 14.08
N GLY A 174 16.03 -8.16 14.44
CA GLY A 174 15.53 -7.25 15.47
C GLY A 174 14.57 -6.19 14.91
N THR A 175 13.98 -5.39 15.81
CA THR A 175 13.00 -4.34 15.48
C THR A 175 13.62 -2.95 15.54
N TYR A 176 13.36 -2.11 14.54
CA TYR A 176 13.76 -0.69 14.59
C TYR A 176 12.70 0.20 13.94
N LEU A 177 11.72 0.64 14.75
CA LEU A 177 10.46 1.19 14.26
C LEU A 177 10.62 2.49 13.45
N SER A 178 11.63 3.31 13.79
CA SER A 178 11.93 4.56 13.07
C SER A 178 12.32 4.29 11.63
N GLN A 179 13.06 3.21 11.37
CA GLN A 179 13.38 2.80 10.01
C GLN A 179 12.12 2.33 9.27
N TYR A 180 11.20 1.64 9.94
CA TYR A 180 9.98 1.14 9.30
C TYR A 180 9.16 2.33 8.80
N ILE A 181 9.00 3.33 9.68
CA ILE A 181 8.36 4.61 9.35
C ILE A 181 9.10 5.30 8.20
N GLN A 182 10.41 5.50 8.30
CA GLN A 182 11.19 6.21 7.30
C GLN A 182 11.11 5.55 5.92
N VAL A 183 11.27 4.23 5.86
CA VAL A 183 11.17 3.44 4.62
C VAL A 183 9.76 3.53 4.04
N SER A 184 8.73 3.45 4.88
CA SER A 184 7.34 3.61 4.42
C SER A 184 7.12 4.99 3.80
N LEU A 185 7.63 6.07 4.41
CA LEU A 185 7.53 7.42 3.87
C LEU A 185 8.30 7.57 2.56
N ASP A 186 9.54 7.08 2.50
CA ASP A 186 10.37 7.18 1.29
C ASP A 186 9.80 6.38 0.11
N MET A 187 9.18 5.23 0.38
CA MET A 187 8.41 4.51 -0.63
C MET A 187 7.15 5.26 -1.06
N ALA A 188 6.42 5.89 -0.13
CA ALA A 188 5.22 6.65 -0.46
C ALA A 188 5.54 7.90 -1.29
N LYS A 189 6.67 8.59 -1.03
CA LYS A 189 7.12 9.74 -1.81
C LYS A 189 7.32 9.42 -3.29
N LYS A 190 7.78 8.20 -3.60
CA LYS A 190 8.00 7.75 -4.98
C LYS A 190 6.69 7.61 -5.74
N ILE A 191 5.57 7.29 -5.06
CA ILE A 191 4.24 7.09 -5.64
C ILE A 191 3.75 8.36 -6.34
N ASN A 192 3.41 8.24 -7.63
CA ASN A 192 2.91 9.35 -8.42
C ASN A 192 1.40 9.52 -8.21
N ALA A 193 1.01 9.80 -6.98
CA ALA A 193 -0.38 9.90 -6.54
C ALA A 193 -0.63 11.18 -5.75
N GLN A 194 -1.83 11.74 -5.90
CA GLN A 194 -2.25 12.93 -5.14
C GLN A 194 -2.62 12.58 -3.70
N LYS A 195 -3.14 11.37 -3.48
CA LYS A 195 -3.52 10.85 -2.17
C LYS A 195 -2.63 9.66 -1.86
N ARG A 196 -1.82 9.77 -0.81
CA ARG A 196 -0.80 8.77 -0.46
C ARG A 196 -0.96 8.35 0.99
N VAL A 197 -0.86 7.05 1.24
CA VAL A 197 -0.79 6.48 2.59
C VAL A 197 0.55 5.80 2.78
N ALA A 198 1.17 5.99 3.93
CA ALA A 198 2.32 5.20 4.34
C ALA A 198 1.89 4.34 5.53
N PHE A 199 1.91 3.02 5.32
CA PHE A 199 1.65 2.06 6.38
C PHE A 199 2.98 1.49 6.88
N PHE A 200 3.17 1.49 8.19
CA PHE A 200 4.24 0.73 8.83
C PHE A 200 3.62 -0.27 9.81
N LEU A 201 4.00 -1.55 9.68
CA LEU A 201 3.56 -2.60 10.57
C LEU A 201 4.65 -2.93 11.59
N THR A 202 4.23 -3.17 12.82
CA THR A 202 5.04 -3.70 13.91
C THR A 202 4.18 -4.67 14.73
N ASP A 203 4.81 -5.66 15.34
CA ASP A 203 4.22 -6.49 16.41
C ASP A 203 4.06 -5.70 17.72
N GLY A 204 4.90 -4.69 17.87
CA GLY A 204 4.88 -3.74 18.92
C GLY A 204 6.07 -3.65 19.86
N GLU A 205 7.18 -4.23 19.47
CA GLU A 205 8.36 -4.27 20.32
C GLU A 205 9.30 -3.08 20.05
N ASP A 206 8.87 -1.85 20.38
CA ASP A 206 9.76 -0.66 20.46
C ASP A 206 9.09 0.57 21.12
N PRO A 207 8.95 0.62 22.46
CA PRO A 207 8.28 1.74 23.14
C PRO A 207 9.08 3.04 23.13
N GLY A 208 10.39 3.00 22.84
CA GLY A 208 11.27 4.17 22.87
C GLY A 208 10.93 5.22 21.80
N ILE A 209 10.25 4.81 20.73
CA ILE A 209 9.94 5.67 19.57
C ILE A 209 8.60 6.38 19.69
N TYR A 210 7.67 5.93 20.53
CA TYR A 210 6.32 6.52 20.59
C TYR A 210 6.28 8.02 20.92
N PRO A 211 7.14 8.56 21.81
CA PRO A 211 7.20 10.01 22.03
C PRO A 211 7.50 10.81 20.75
N TYR A 212 8.22 10.21 19.80
CA TYR A 212 8.64 10.85 18.55
C TYR A 212 7.69 10.57 17.38
N LEU A 213 6.67 9.73 17.55
CA LEU A 213 5.75 9.36 16.48
C LEU A 213 4.99 10.57 15.92
N GLN A 214 4.64 11.52 16.77
CA GLN A 214 3.97 12.74 16.35
C GLN A 214 4.84 13.56 15.37
N SER A 215 6.16 13.62 15.60
CA SER A 215 7.08 14.28 14.68
C SER A 215 7.08 13.62 13.30
N PHE A 216 7.03 12.29 13.22
CA PHE A 216 6.91 11.59 11.94
C PHE A 216 5.57 11.84 11.25
N VAL A 217 4.48 11.92 12.01
CA VAL A 217 3.16 12.30 11.48
C VAL A 217 3.19 13.70 10.87
N ASP A 218 3.83 14.66 11.55
CA ASP A 218 3.91 16.04 11.08
C ASP A 218 4.77 16.14 9.81
N ILE A 219 5.89 15.40 9.74
CA ILE A 219 6.72 15.28 8.53
C ILE A 219 5.92 14.67 7.37
N ALA A 220 5.17 13.59 7.62
CA ALA A 220 4.34 12.94 6.61
C ALA A 220 3.25 13.89 6.07
N LYS A 221 2.60 14.63 6.98
CA LYS A 221 1.57 15.61 6.65
C LYS A 221 2.15 16.75 5.80
N ALA A 222 3.33 17.26 6.13
CA ALA A 222 4.03 18.27 5.33
C ALA A 222 4.33 17.77 3.89
N GLN A 223 4.46 16.46 3.71
CA GLN A 223 4.68 15.82 2.42
C GLN A 223 3.38 15.35 1.75
N ASN A 224 2.21 15.69 2.29
CA ASN A 224 0.90 15.22 1.82
C ASN A 224 0.85 13.67 1.74
N ILE A 225 1.31 13.02 2.81
CA ILE A 225 1.26 11.57 3.02
C ILE A 225 0.53 11.33 4.35
N HIS A 226 -0.48 10.46 4.33
CA HIS A 226 -1.15 10.00 5.53
C HIS A 226 -0.36 8.84 6.14
N LEU A 227 0.33 9.08 7.26
CA LEU A 227 1.10 8.04 7.96
C LEU A 227 0.19 7.28 8.94
N VAL A 228 0.18 5.95 8.82
CA VAL A 228 -0.61 5.07 9.66
C VAL A 228 0.26 3.93 10.20
N GLY A 229 0.32 3.82 11.52
CA GLY A 229 0.93 2.69 12.18
C GLY A 229 -0.04 1.53 12.28
N ILE A 230 0.46 0.31 12.17
CA ILE A 230 -0.34 -0.88 12.40
C ILE A 230 0.38 -1.76 13.41
N VAL A 231 -0.29 -2.01 14.53
CA VAL A 231 0.15 -3.00 15.50
C VAL A 231 -0.63 -4.26 15.26
N PHE A 232 0.06 -5.31 14.82
CA PHE A 232 -0.52 -6.65 14.70
C PHE A 232 -0.16 -7.46 15.93
N THR A 233 -1.12 -7.66 16.83
CA THR A 233 -0.90 -8.38 18.08
C THR A 233 -2.09 -9.27 18.41
N ASP A 234 -1.81 -10.49 18.83
CA ASP A 234 -2.79 -11.42 19.38
C ASP A 234 -2.99 -11.24 20.90
N SER A 235 -2.20 -10.36 21.53
CA SER A 235 -2.27 -10.07 22.95
C SER A 235 -3.19 -8.89 23.25
N ALA A 236 -4.32 -9.19 23.90
CA ALA A 236 -5.25 -8.17 24.39
C ALA A 236 -4.59 -7.19 25.39
N GLN A 237 -3.57 -7.63 26.12
CA GLN A 237 -2.81 -6.76 27.02
C GLN A 237 -1.94 -5.78 26.23
N THR A 238 -1.17 -6.29 25.27
CA THR A 238 -0.32 -5.48 24.38
C THR A 238 -1.17 -4.45 23.62
N ALA A 239 -2.31 -4.88 23.06
CA ALA A 239 -3.29 -4.00 22.44
C ALA A 239 -3.78 -2.87 23.38
N ARG A 240 -4.06 -3.17 24.65
CA ARG A 240 -4.52 -2.17 25.64
C ARG A 240 -3.44 -1.19 26.03
N GLU A 241 -2.21 -1.66 26.24
CA GLU A 241 -1.07 -0.80 26.59
C GLU A 241 -0.78 0.19 25.47
N TYR A 242 -0.92 -0.26 24.24
CA TYR A 242 -0.80 0.55 23.05
C TYR A 242 -1.91 1.55 22.86
N THR A 243 -3.16 1.13 22.99
CA THR A 243 -4.29 2.06 22.90
C THR A 243 -4.15 3.26 23.87
N LYS A 244 -3.50 3.07 25.03
CA LYS A 244 -3.28 4.13 26.03
C LYS A 244 -2.13 5.08 25.70
N ARG A 245 -1.12 4.63 24.96
CA ARG A 245 0.15 5.34 24.75
C ARG A 245 0.32 5.90 23.34
N ILE A 246 -0.57 5.53 22.43
CA ILE A 246 -0.35 5.70 21.01
C ILE A 246 -1.26 6.80 20.42
N PRO A 247 -0.73 7.65 19.51
CA PRO A 247 -1.52 8.63 18.76
C PRO A 247 -2.67 8.00 17.94
N LYS A 248 -3.69 8.81 17.61
CA LYS A 248 -4.88 8.39 16.85
C LYS A 248 -4.60 7.75 15.48
N ASN A 249 -3.37 7.82 15.00
CA ASN A 249 -2.95 7.35 13.68
C ASN A 249 -2.40 5.92 13.70
N ILE A 250 -2.52 5.19 14.81
CA ILE A 250 -2.20 3.77 14.85
C ILE A 250 -3.46 2.93 14.98
N ILE A 251 -3.47 1.86 14.21
CA ILE A 251 -4.51 0.86 14.17
C ILE A 251 -3.99 -0.40 14.85
N ILE A 252 -4.79 -0.97 15.74
CA ILE A 252 -4.50 -2.26 16.38
C ILE A 252 -5.40 -3.31 15.78
N VAL A 253 -4.82 -4.46 15.42
CA VAL A 253 -5.48 -5.59 14.76
C VAL A 253 -4.92 -6.90 15.32
N ASP A 254 -5.77 -7.92 15.41
CA ASP A 254 -5.44 -9.27 15.89
C ASP A 254 -5.75 -10.36 14.86
N ASP A 255 -6.33 -9.97 13.72
CA ASP A 255 -6.76 -10.84 12.63
C ASP A 255 -6.33 -10.26 11.26
N PRO A 256 -5.83 -11.09 10.33
CA PRO A 256 -5.44 -10.64 8.99
C PRO A 256 -6.61 -10.06 8.17
N LYS A 257 -7.85 -10.52 8.39
CA LYS A 257 -9.01 -9.94 7.71
C LYS A 257 -9.29 -8.52 8.21
N ASP A 258 -9.31 -8.27 9.51
CA ASP A 258 -9.45 -6.94 10.10
C ASP A 258 -8.32 -6.01 9.68
N LEU A 259 -7.07 -6.51 9.64
CA LEU A 259 -5.92 -5.80 9.06
C LEU A 259 -6.25 -5.29 7.66
N GLY A 260 -6.68 -6.18 6.75
CA GLY A 260 -6.97 -5.77 5.38
C GLY A 260 -8.18 -4.86 5.25
N GLN A 261 -9.22 -5.07 6.06
CA GLN A 261 -10.39 -4.19 6.07
C GLN A 261 -10.03 -2.78 6.53
N LYS A 262 -9.22 -2.64 7.57
CA LYS A 262 -8.79 -1.33 8.10
C LYS A 262 -7.80 -0.62 7.18
N MET A 263 -6.92 -1.36 6.50
CA MET A 263 -6.05 -0.78 5.46
C MET A 263 -6.88 -0.23 4.28
N ILE A 264 -7.82 -1.02 3.75
CA ILE A 264 -8.73 -0.54 2.68
C ILE A 264 -9.54 0.66 3.18
N LYS A 265 -10.04 0.60 4.42
CA LYS A 265 -10.83 1.68 5.01
C LYS A 265 -10.04 2.98 5.14
N THR A 266 -8.77 2.89 5.50
CA THR A 266 -7.86 4.05 5.57
C THR A 266 -7.70 4.68 4.19
N ILE A 267 -7.57 3.87 3.14
CA ILE A 267 -7.50 4.38 1.75
C ILE A 267 -8.83 5.04 1.37
N GLU A 268 -9.98 4.45 1.71
CA GLU A 268 -11.31 5.06 1.48
C GLU A 268 -11.45 6.42 2.16
N ASP A 269 -10.96 6.55 3.40
CA ASP A 269 -11.12 7.76 4.22
C ASP A 269 -10.23 8.93 3.74
N LEU A 270 -9.32 8.70 2.78
CA LEU A 270 -8.66 9.78 2.05
C LEU A 270 -9.62 10.56 1.15
N PHE A 271 -10.82 10.03 0.93
CA PHE A 271 -11.83 10.62 0.07
C PHE A 271 -12.97 11.22 0.89
N PRO A 272 -13.46 12.41 0.51
CA PRO A 272 -14.50 13.08 1.26
C PRO A 272 -15.74 12.19 1.39
N LYS A 273 -16.19 11.99 2.64
CA LYS A 273 -17.47 11.33 2.92
C LYS A 273 -18.57 12.26 2.42
N ARG A 274 -19.33 11.83 1.41
CA ARG A 274 -20.54 12.55 0.98
C ARG A 274 -21.49 12.64 2.18
N ARG A 275 -21.87 13.86 2.54
CA ARG A 275 -22.99 14.13 3.44
C ARG A 275 -24.30 13.91 2.69
#